data_AF-A0A969NAE3-F1
#
_entry.id   AF-A0A969NAE3-F1
#
_cell.length_a   1.000
_cell.length_b   1.000
_cell.length_c   1.000
_cell.angle_alpha   90.00
_cell.angle_beta   90.00
_cell.angle_gamma   90.00
#
_symmetry.space_group_name_H-M   'P 1'
#
loop_
_entity.id
_entity.type
_entity.pdbx_description
1 polymer ?
#
loop_
_entity_poly.entity_id
_entity_poly.type
_entity_poly.pdbx_seq_one_letter_code
_entity_poly.pdbx_strand_id
1 'polypeptide(L)'
;MYGQADTIIRLDVMSGSSTNFQFNSYSKIISGIEYTNWTRFRVYFKVHDGTHTGNPTANTWELLVHANASPIPGDGGNTLGLDRVELAVENAGSGTATAGIGNYVVITGTSQATADQLITGGANLAVPAYEDVIISYRVGGTNSVQGAVPDYYFVDLVFTLNTQ
;
A
#
# COMPACT_ATOMS: atom_id res chain seq x y z
N MET A 1 39.35 9.95 2.34
CA MET A 1 37.91 10.24 2.29
C MET A 1 37.22 8.91 2.09
N TYR A 2 36.55 8.38 3.11
CA TYR A 2 35.66 7.23 2.93
C TYR A 2 34.34 7.77 2.37
N GLY A 3 33.99 7.34 1.16
CA GLY A 3 32.68 7.61 0.58
C GLY A 3 31.62 6.89 1.40
N GLN A 4 30.53 7.57 1.72
CA GLN A 4 29.35 6.95 2.29
C GLN A 4 28.80 5.95 1.27
N ALA A 5 28.57 4.70 1.69
CA ALA A 5 27.94 3.71 0.82
C ALA A 5 26.48 4.11 0.60
N ASP A 6 26.15 4.59 -0.59
CA ASP A 6 24.77 4.92 -0.95
C ASP A 6 23.98 3.63 -1.20
N THR A 7 22.85 3.47 -0.50
CA THR A 7 21.88 2.41 -0.84
C THR A 7 20.75 3.03 -1.62
N ILE A 8 20.56 2.56 -2.85
CA ILE A 8 19.43 2.95 -3.68
C ILE A 8 18.28 2.00 -3.36
N ILE A 9 17.14 2.55 -2.96
CA ILE A 9 15.89 1.81 -2.81
C ILE A 9 14.95 2.25 -3.93
N ARG A 10 14.34 1.29 -4.62
CA ARG A 10 13.40 1.53 -5.71
C ARG A 10 12.14 0.70 -5.53
N LEU A 11 10.98 1.30 -5.78
CA LEU A 11 9.70 0.60 -5.83
C LEU A 11 9.33 0.30 -7.29
N ASP A 12 9.12 -0.97 -7.61
CA ASP A 12 8.61 -1.42 -8.89
C ASP A 12 7.20 -2.00 -8.72
N VAL A 13 6.31 -1.71 -9.67
CA VAL A 13 5.00 -2.35 -9.74
C VAL A 13 5.13 -3.64 -10.55
N MET A 14 4.96 -4.78 -9.89
CA MET A 14 5.08 -6.10 -10.51
C MET A 14 3.76 -6.55 -11.11
N SER A 15 2.67 -6.27 -10.42
CA SER A 15 1.30 -6.52 -10.86
C SER A 15 0.32 -5.59 -10.16
N GLY A 16 -0.83 -5.37 -10.77
CA GLY A 16 -1.87 -4.49 -10.27
C GLY A 16 -2.47 -3.68 -11.40
N SER A 17 -3.71 -3.24 -11.20
CA SER A 17 -4.43 -2.32 -12.08
C SER A 17 -5.56 -1.66 -11.29
N SER A 18 -6.27 -0.72 -11.91
CA SER A 18 -7.50 -0.15 -11.34
C SER A 18 -8.46 -1.27 -10.91
N THR A 19 -8.86 -1.27 -9.64
CA THR A 19 -9.88 -2.16 -9.10
C THR A 19 -11.26 -1.54 -9.25
N ASN A 20 -12.26 -2.34 -9.63
CA ASN A 20 -13.66 -1.91 -9.70
C ASN A 20 -14.51 -2.77 -8.78
N PHE A 21 -15.19 -2.15 -7.81
CA PHE A 21 -16.05 -2.82 -6.85
C PHE A 21 -17.53 -2.68 -7.24
N GLN A 22 -18.10 -3.71 -7.87
CA GLN A 22 -19.49 -3.67 -8.35
C GLN A 22 -20.48 -4.22 -7.31
N PHE A 23 -21.16 -3.30 -6.62
CA PHE A 23 -22.22 -3.58 -5.64
C PHE A 23 -23.59 -3.80 -6.30
N ASN A 24 -23.78 -4.95 -6.95
CA ASN A 24 -25.01 -5.30 -7.68
C ASN A 24 -25.91 -6.32 -6.97
N SER A 25 -25.66 -6.63 -5.70
CA SER A 25 -26.50 -7.51 -4.89
C SER A 25 -26.58 -7.01 -3.44
N TYR A 26 -27.67 -7.35 -2.77
CA TYR A 26 -27.85 -7.02 -1.36
C TYR A 26 -26.78 -7.63 -0.46
N SER A 27 -26.33 -8.86 -0.78
CA SER A 27 -25.23 -9.50 -0.06
C SER A 27 -23.95 -8.66 -0.11
N LYS A 28 -23.53 -8.20 -1.30
CA LYS A 28 -22.34 -7.36 -1.48
C LYS A 28 -22.46 -6.03 -0.76
N ILE A 29 -23.64 -5.42 -0.75
CA ILE A 29 -23.90 -4.16 -0.03
C ILE A 29 -23.64 -4.33 1.48
N ILE A 30 -24.05 -5.47 2.05
CA ILE A 30 -23.89 -5.75 3.48
C ILE A 30 -22.48 -6.22 3.81
N SER A 31 -21.93 -7.18 3.06
CA SER A 31 -20.67 -7.85 3.40
C SER A 31 -19.43 -7.16 2.85
N GLY A 32 -19.60 -6.19 1.96
CA GLY A 32 -18.51 -5.65 1.16
C GLY A 32 -18.08 -6.57 0.02
N ILE A 33 -17.06 -6.12 -0.68
CA ILE A 33 -16.36 -6.84 -1.75
C ILE A 33 -14.87 -6.77 -1.46
N GLU A 34 -14.20 -7.89 -1.65
CA GLU A 34 -12.77 -8.05 -1.41
C GLU A 34 -12.05 -8.51 -2.67
N TYR A 35 -10.86 -7.96 -2.90
CA TYR A 35 -9.88 -8.45 -3.86
C TYR A 35 -8.55 -8.73 -3.14
N THR A 36 -8.32 -10.01 -2.87
CA THR A 36 -7.11 -10.50 -2.20
C THR A 36 -5.94 -10.57 -3.18
N ASN A 37 -4.75 -10.19 -2.72
CA ASN A 37 -3.47 -10.28 -3.43
C ASN A 37 -3.47 -9.62 -4.83
N TRP A 38 -4.09 -8.44 -4.92
CA TRP A 38 -4.34 -7.77 -6.19
C TRP A 38 -3.12 -7.01 -6.74
N THR A 39 -2.50 -6.19 -5.90
CA THR A 39 -1.33 -5.39 -6.27
C THR A 39 -0.08 -5.99 -5.63
N ARG A 40 1.00 -6.11 -6.41
CA ARG A 40 2.31 -6.54 -5.91
C ARG A 40 3.33 -5.47 -6.25
N PHE A 41 3.94 -4.93 -5.21
CA PHE A 41 5.12 -4.10 -5.33
C PHE A 41 6.38 -4.91 -5.04
N ARG A 42 7.48 -4.51 -5.65
CA ARG A 42 8.81 -5.00 -5.32
C ARG A 42 9.70 -3.85 -4.92
N VAL A 43 10.23 -3.92 -3.71
CA VAL A 43 11.22 -3.01 -3.18
C VAL A 43 12.59 -3.58 -3.50
N TYR A 44 13.32 -2.95 -4.41
CA TYR A 44 14.68 -3.34 -4.77
C TYR A 44 15.70 -2.56 -3.94
N PHE A 45 16.74 -3.26 -3.48
CA PHE A 45 17.87 -2.68 -2.77
C PHE A 45 19.13 -2.83 -3.63
N LYS A 46 19.83 -1.73 -3.87
CA LYS A 46 21.14 -1.75 -4.51
C LYS A 46 22.14 -1.00 -3.64
N VAL A 47 23.14 -1.72 -3.14
CA VAL A 47 24.29 -1.11 -2.46
C VAL A 47 25.26 -0.60 -3.52
N HIS A 48 25.53 0.69 -3.51
CA HIS A 48 26.48 1.32 -4.42
C HIS A 48 27.89 1.34 -3.81
N ASP A 49 28.52 0.19 -3.65
CA ASP A 49 29.94 0.16 -3.26
C ASP A 49 30.63 -1.18 -3.59
N GLY A 50 31.67 -1.14 -4.44
CA GLY A 50 32.44 -2.33 -4.84
C GLY A 50 33.58 -2.73 -3.88
N THR A 51 33.63 -2.18 -2.67
CA THR A 51 34.79 -2.28 -1.76
C THR A 51 34.45 -2.35 -0.25
N HIS A 52 33.21 -2.13 0.17
CA HIS A 52 32.85 -2.17 1.59
C HIS A 52 32.30 -3.53 2.02
N THR A 53 33.07 -4.24 2.84
CA THR A 53 32.65 -5.39 3.68
C THR A 53 31.91 -4.96 4.95
N GLY A 54 31.47 -3.70 5.02
CA GLY A 54 30.67 -3.16 6.11
C GLY A 54 29.19 -3.40 5.88
N ASN A 55 28.51 -3.94 6.89
CA ASN A 55 27.05 -4.05 6.92
C ASN A 55 26.46 -2.64 6.68
N PRO A 56 25.74 -2.37 5.57
CA PRO A 56 25.15 -1.06 5.30
C PRO A 56 24.24 -0.75 6.48
N THR A 57 24.68 0.21 7.29
CA THR A 57 24.10 0.48 8.58
C THR A 57 22.74 1.14 8.32
N ALA A 58 21.68 0.36 8.55
CA ALA A 58 20.30 0.79 8.77
C ALA A 58 19.70 1.72 7.69
N ASN A 59 19.59 1.25 6.44
CA ASN A 59 18.59 1.82 5.54
C ASN A 59 17.25 1.15 5.84
N THR A 60 16.52 1.75 6.79
CA THR A 60 15.12 1.42 7.02
C THR A 60 14.26 2.05 5.94
N TRP A 61 13.17 1.40 5.60
CA TRP A 61 12.22 1.89 4.60
C TRP A 61 10.81 1.69 5.10
N GLU A 62 9.89 2.46 4.54
CA GLU A 62 8.48 2.29 4.74
C GLU A 62 7.71 2.51 3.44
N LEU A 63 6.61 1.79 3.30
CA LEU A 63 5.60 2.04 2.29
C LEU A 63 4.40 2.69 2.96
N LEU A 64 4.05 3.87 2.46
CA LEU A 64 2.94 4.68 2.93
C LEU A 64 1.83 4.70 1.87
N VAL A 65 0.59 4.94 2.30
CA VAL A 65 -0.53 5.19 1.40
C VAL A 65 -1.37 6.37 1.87
N HIS A 66 -1.90 7.13 0.93
CA HIS A 66 -2.99 8.07 1.19
C HIS A 66 -3.96 8.11 0.00
N ALA A 67 -5.18 8.54 0.25
CA ALA A 67 -6.13 8.88 -0.81
C ALA A 67 -5.94 10.33 -1.25
N ASN A 68 -6.14 10.62 -2.54
CA ASN A 68 -6.12 12.01 -3.04
C ASN A 68 -7.34 12.83 -2.61
N ALA A 69 -8.40 12.18 -2.13
CA ALA A 69 -9.63 12.84 -1.72
C ALA A 69 -10.32 12.10 -0.56
N SER A 70 -10.90 12.88 0.35
CA SER A 70 -11.91 12.42 1.31
C SER A 70 -12.93 13.55 1.51
N PRO A 71 -14.23 13.32 1.27
CA PRO A 71 -14.82 12.05 0.85
C PRO A 71 -14.49 11.66 -0.60
N ILE A 72 -14.79 10.42 -0.96
CA ILE A 72 -14.63 9.85 -2.30
C ILE A 72 -15.71 10.44 -3.23
N PRO A 73 -15.34 11.13 -4.32
CA PRO A 73 -16.30 11.72 -5.26
C PRO A 73 -16.98 10.65 -6.14
N GLY A 74 -18.27 10.84 -6.39
CA GLY A 74 -19.06 10.13 -7.41
C GLY A 74 -19.29 10.99 -8.65
N ASP A 75 -19.51 10.36 -9.81
CA ASP A 75 -19.76 11.08 -11.07
C ASP A 75 -21.13 11.78 -11.12
N GLY A 76 -22.10 11.29 -10.34
CA GLY A 76 -23.40 11.91 -10.13
C GLY A 76 -23.39 13.08 -9.14
N GLY A 77 -22.23 13.45 -8.60
CA GLY A 77 -22.07 14.53 -7.61
C GLY A 77 -22.35 14.10 -6.16
N ASN A 78 -22.55 12.79 -5.92
CA ASN A 78 -22.62 12.25 -4.56
C ASN A 78 -21.21 12.00 -4.00
N THR A 79 -21.14 11.66 -2.72
CA THR A 79 -19.87 11.35 -2.06
C THR A 79 -19.99 10.12 -1.20
N LEU A 80 -18.93 9.31 -1.14
CA LEU A 80 -18.80 8.15 -0.28
C LEU A 80 -17.69 8.38 0.75
N GLY A 81 -17.87 7.97 2.00
CA GLY A 81 -16.81 8.11 3.00
C GLY A 81 -15.61 7.23 2.68
N LEU A 82 -14.40 7.78 2.83
CA LEU A 82 -13.14 7.05 2.66
C LEU A 82 -12.99 5.91 3.68
N ASP A 83 -13.68 6.02 4.81
CA ASP A 83 -13.75 5.04 5.89
C ASP A 83 -14.28 3.65 5.47
N ARG A 84 -14.79 3.53 4.24
CA ARG A 84 -15.27 2.28 3.64
C ARG A 84 -14.21 1.54 2.84
N VAL A 85 -13.05 2.16 2.60
CA VAL A 85 -11.93 1.57 1.86
C VAL A 85 -10.91 1.03 2.86
N GLU A 86 -10.58 -0.25 2.70
CA GLU A 86 -9.68 -0.97 3.58
C GLU A 86 -8.59 -1.65 2.76
N LEU A 87 -7.38 -1.68 3.31
CA LEU A 87 -6.24 -2.40 2.73
C LEU A 87 -5.73 -3.43 3.72
N ALA A 88 -5.24 -4.55 3.21
CA ALA A 88 -4.40 -5.48 3.95
C ALA A 88 -3.06 -5.59 3.23
N VAL A 89 -1.97 -5.69 4.00
CA VAL A 89 -0.63 -5.81 3.45
C VAL A 89 0.05 -7.07 3.97
N GLU A 90 0.65 -7.81 3.05
CA GLU A 90 1.45 -8.99 3.34
C GLU A 90 2.88 -8.78 2.85
N ASN A 91 3.86 -9.14 3.69
CA ASN A 91 5.23 -9.33 3.23
C ASN A 91 5.34 -10.71 2.58
N ALA A 92 5.59 -10.74 1.28
CA ALA A 92 5.82 -11.97 0.51
C ALA A 92 7.29 -12.16 0.14
N GLY A 93 8.18 -11.31 0.66
CA GLY A 93 9.63 -11.42 0.51
C GLY A 93 10.29 -12.29 1.57
N SER A 94 11.58 -12.55 1.39
CA SER A 94 12.44 -13.21 2.37
C SER A 94 13.12 -12.25 3.35
N GLY A 95 12.76 -10.97 3.30
CA GLY A 95 13.37 -9.90 4.08
C GLY A 95 12.81 -9.81 5.50
N THR A 96 13.15 -8.72 6.19
CA THR A 96 12.73 -8.47 7.58
C THR A 96 11.55 -7.51 7.68
N ALA A 97 10.86 -7.21 6.57
CA ALA A 97 9.76 -6.27 6.62
C ALA A 97 8.60 -6.82 7.45
N THR A 98 8.04 -5.92 8.26
CA THR A 98 6.92 -6.18 9.14
C THR A 98 5.76 -5.33 8.66
N ALA A 99 4.65 -5.97 8.31
CA ALA A 99 3.43 -5.27 7.93
C ALA A 99 2.99 -4.35 9.09
N GLY A 100 2.81 -3.07 8.80
CA GLY A 100 2.14 -2.12 9.69
C GLY A 100 0.65 -2.44 9.82
N ILE A 101 0.07 -3.04 8.77
CA ILE A 101 -1.32 -3.53 8.73
C ILE A 101 -1.41 -4.98 8.23
N GLY A 102 -1.30 -5.95 9.13
CA GLY A 102 -1.41 -7.38 8.77
C GLY A 102 -2.84 -7.84 8.44
N ASN A 103 -3.85 -7.02 8.74
CA ASN A 103 -5.27 -7.27 8.45
C ASN A 103 -5.85 -6.09 7.65
N TYR A 104 -7.07 -6.23 7.15
CA TYR A 104 -7.80 -5.12 6.55
C TYR A 104 -7.99 -3.98 7.55
N VAL A 105 -7.37 -2.84 7.25
CA VAL A 105 -7.45 -1.60 8.02
C VAL A 105 -7.97 -0.49 7.12
N VAL A 106 -8.83 0.36 7.68
CA VAL A 106 -9.41 1.53 7.01
C VAL A 106 -8.32 2.54 6.66
N ILE A 107 -8.33 3.04 5.42
CA ILE A 107 -7.47 4.17 5.02
C ILE A 107 -8.05 5.46 5.59
N THR A 108 -7.20 6.27 6.23
CA THR A 108 -7.59 7.56 6.79
C THR A 108 -6.78 8.72 6.22
N GLY A 109 -5.60 8.44 5.68
CA GLY A 109 -4.70 9.44 5.13
C GLY A 109 -5.23 10.08 3.86
N THR A 110 -5.15 11.42 3.80
CA THR A 110 -5.60 12.23 2.65
C THR A 110 -4.48 13.08 2.04
N SER A 111 -3.26 12.93 2.55
CA SER A 111 -2.07 13.62 2.09
C SER A 111 -0.82 12.83 2.50
N GLN A 112 0.32 13.15 1.89
CA GLN A 112 1.61 12.55 2.27
C GLN A 112 1.96 12.75 3.76
N ALA A 113 1.54 13.86 4.37
CA ALA A 113 1.84 14.18 5.77
C ALA A 113 0.97 13.37 6.77
N THR A 114 -0.15 12.83 6.30
CA THR A 114 -1.11 12.05 7.09
C THR A 114 -1.25 10.63 6.55
N ALA A 115 -0.27 10.16 5.77
CA ALA A 115 -0.35 8.88 5.09
C ALA A 115 -0.35 7.72 6.11
N ASP A 116 -1.13 6.68 5.84
CA ASP A 116 -1.15 5.48 6.65
C ASP A 116 0.07 4.61 6.33
N GLN A 117 0.76 4.13 7.37
CA GLN A 117 1.91 3.25 7.22
C GLN A 117 1.45 1.82 6.95
N LEU A 118 1.83 1.29 5.77
CA LEU A 118 1.43 -0.04 5.34
C LEU A 118 2.38 -1.14 5.82
N ILE A 119 3.67 -0.91 5.65
CA ILE A 119 4.74 -1.86 5.94
C ILE A 119 6.05 -1.09 6.12
N THR A 120 6.90 -1.57 7.01
CA THR A 120 8.27 -1.07 7.19
C THR A 120 9.24 -2.23 7.20
N GLY A 121 10.46 -2.00 6.71
CA GLY A 121 11.50 -3.02 6.71
C GLY A 121 12.89 -2.44 6.79
N GLY A 122 13.85 -3.33 7.00
CA GLY A 122 15.25 -3.04 6.79
C GLY A 122 15.66 -3.40 5.37
N ALA A 123 16.86 -2.98 4.96
CA ALA A 123 17.44 -3.42 3.70
C ALA A 123 17.57 -4.95 3.65
N ASN A 124 17.05 -5.57 2.58
CA ASN A 124 17.30 -6.98 2.29
C ASN A 124 18.57 -7.12 1.44
N LEU A 125 19.62 -7.70 2.02
CA LEU A 125 20.92 -7.92 1.37
C LEU A 125 21.08 -9.35 0.83
N ALA A 126 20.05 -10.19 0.93
CA ALA A 126 20.05 -11.50 0.30
C ALA A 126 20.13 -11.35 -1.23
N VAL A 127 20.60 -12.39 -1.94
CA VAL A 127 20.60 -12.40 -3.41
C VAL A 127 19.42 -13.27 -3.89
N PRO A 128 18.48 -12.71 -4.67
CA PRO A 128 18.38 -11.32 -5.14
C PRO A 128 17.90 -10.33 -4.06
N ALA A 129 18.44 -9.10 -4.08
CA ALA A 129 18.22 -8.07 -3.07
C ALA A 129 16.91 -7.32 -3.31
N TYR A 130 15.79 -7.97 -2.99
CA TYR A 130 14.48 -7.36 -3.04
C TYR A 130 13.54 -7.87 -1.93
N GLU A 131 12.45 -7.15 -1.75
CA GLU A 131 11.32 -7.54 -0.91
C GLU A 131 10.02 -7.36 -1.70
N ASP A 132 9.13 -8.35 -1.62
CA ASP A 132 7.84 -8.30 -2.31
C ASP A 132 6.75 -7.94 -1.30
N VAL A 133 5.97 -6.92 -1.63
CA VAL A 133 4.85 -6.43 -0.82
C VAL A 133 3.57 -6.68 -1.60
N ILE A 134 2.62 -7.39 -0.99
CA ILE A 134 1.33 -7.70 -1.59
C ILE A 134 0.24 -6.87 -0.90
N ILE A 135 -0.60 -6.22 -1.71
CA ILE A 135 -1.73 -5.40 -1.25
C ILE A 135 -3.04 -6.08 -1.66
N SER A 136 -3.92 -6.23 -0.68
CA SER A 136 -5.30 -6.63 -0.87
C SER A 136 -6.23 -5.46 -0.57
N TYR A 137 -7.37 -5.40 -1.26
CA TYR A 137 -8.32 -4.30 -1.16
C TYR A 137 -9.68 -4.83 -0.71
N ARG A 138 -10.34 -4.10 0.19
CA ARG A 138 -11.73 -4.38 0.56
C ARG A 138 -12.52 -3.08 0.64
N VAL A 139 -13.74 -3.11 0.11
CA VAL A 139 -14.68 -2.00 0.22
C VAL A 139 -15.96 -2.48 0.84
N GLY A 140 -16.50 -1.74 1.81
CA GLY A 140 -17.79 -2.07 2.42
C GLY A 140 -17.73 -3.20 3.45
N GLY A 141 -16.53 -3.62 3.89
CA GLY A 141 -16.35 -4.73 4.83
C GLY A 141 -16.64 -4.32 6.26
N THR A 142 -15.81 -3.45 6.84
CA THR A 142 -16.04 -2.91 8.20
C THR A 142 -17.17 -1.89 8.21
N ASN A 143 -17.09 -0.90 7.32
CA ASN A 143 -18.12 0.12 7.15
C ASN A 143 -18.91 -0.16 5.87
N SER A 144 -20.15 -0.61 6.01
CA SER A 144 -21.02 -0.97 4.88
C SER A 144 -21.32 0.22 3.96
N VAL A 145 -21.55 -0.07 2.68
CA VAL A 145 -22.09 0.89 1.69
C VAL A 145 -23.63 0.98 1.75
N GLN A 146 -24.28 0.28 2.67
CA GLN A 146 -25.72 0.36 2.87
C GLN A 146 -26.14 1.81 3.18
N GLY A 147 -27.18 2.27 2.48
CA GLY A 147 -27.69 3.64 2.63
C GLY A 147 -26.88 4.71 1.89
N ALA A 148 -25.75 4.36 1.27
CA ALA A 148 -25.09 5.25 0.31
C ALA A 148 -25.93 5.37 -0.97
N VAL A 149 -25.88 6.54 -1.60
CA VAL A 149 -26.55 6.78 -2.89
C VAL A 149 -25.85 5.94 -3.97
N PRO A 150 -26.57 5.19 -4.81
CA PRO A 150 -25.96 4.50 -5.94
C PRO A 150 -25.30 5.51 -6.89
N ASP A 151 -24.00 5.35 -7.10
CA ASP A 151 -23.17 6.23 -7.94
C ASP A 151 -21.92 5.45 -8.37
N TYR A 152 -21.15 6.00 -9.30
CA TYR A 152 -19.82 5.51 -9.64
C TYR A 152 -18.76 6.35 -8.93
N TYR A 153 -18.20 5.79 -7.86
CA TYR A 153 -17.24 6.44 -6.97
C TYR A 153 -15.80 6.13 -7.35
N PHE A 154 -14.93 7.15 -7.33
CA PHE A 154 -13.53 7.02 -7.70
C PHE A 154 -12.62 7.50 -6.58
N VAL A 155 -11.67 6.65 -6.18
CA VAL A 155 -10.61 7.02 -5.24
C VAL A 155 -9.25 6.69 -5.86
N ASP A 156 -8.37 7.68 -5.88
CA ASP A 156 -6.97 7.47 -6.22
C ASP A 156 -6.17 7.26 -4.94
N LEU A 157 -5.50 6.10 -4.86
CA LEU A 157 -4.59 5.77 -3.78
C LEU A 157 -3.15 5.99 -4.25
N VAL A 158 -2.42 6.81 -3.52
CA VAL A 158 -1.02 7.15 -3.79
C VAL A 158 -0.14 6.38 -2.82
N PHE A 159 0.72 5.52 -3.37
CA PHE A 159 1.69 4.74 -2.61
C PHE A 159 3.06 5.42 -2.69
N THR A 160 3.68 5.64 -1.53
CA THR A 160 4.96 6.34 -1.43
C THR A 160 5.97 5.47 -0.69
N LEU A 161 7.12 5.22 -1.31
CA LEU A 161 8.26 4.59 -0.67
C LEU A 161 9.15 5.67 -0.06
N ASN A 162 9.41 5.59 1.24
CA ASN A 162 10.30 6.48 1.96
C ASN A 162 11.47 5.72 2.59
N THR A 163 12.63 6.38 2.65
CA THR A 163 13.77 5.96 3.46
C THR A 163 13.70 6.64 4.83
N GLN A 164 13.94 5.88 5.90
CA GLN A 164 13.97 6.37 7.28
C GLN A 164 15.40 6.47 7.79
#